data_AF-A0A117ME77-F1
#
_entry.id   AF-A0A117ME77-F1
#
_cell.length_a   1.000
_cell.length_b   1.000
_cell.length_c   1.000
_cell.angle_alpha   90.00
_cell.angle_beta   90.00
_cell.angle_gamma   90.00
#
_symmetry.space_group_name_H-M   'P 1'
#
loop_
_entity.id
_entity.type
_entity.pdbx_description
1 polymer ?
#
loop_
_entity_poly.entity_id
_entity_poly.type
_entity_poly.pdbx_seq_one_letter_code
_entity_poly.pdbx_strand_id
1 'polypeptide(L)'
;MMVKEQFNIRLEQTTIKNLKQIAKARDKSMADIVQTVLKDYIKMQTVKKEAPEDGIPVIDHETGEIVALVTYNNNLDFWDGSNWTSGSTGRHKGLTQLQNGEYVLILGTDWQGEKDEAILIDKDRAVDEIIKSRNMNLFQEFPDLIPIANGKLIKEKKKQDEDPENE
;
A
#
# COMPACT_ATOMS: atom_id res chain seq x y z
N MET A 1 25.49 2.57 -21.35
CA MET A 1 25.33 2.36 -22.80
C MET A 1 23.94 1.76 -23.01
N MET A 2 22.93 2.54 -23.43
CA MET A 2 21.57 2.02 -23.64
C MET A 2 21.51 1.30 -24.99
N VAL A 3 21.21 0.01 -24.98
CA VAL A 3 20.95 -0.78 -26.18
C VAL A 3 19.56 -0.38 -26.70
N LYS A 4 19.50 0.22 -27.89
CA LYS A 4 18.22 0.43 -28.59
C LYS A 4 17.85 -0.87 -29.30
N GLU A 5 17.02 -1.70 -28.68
CA GLU A 5 16.39 -2.81 -29.39
C GLU A 5 15.41 -2.26 -30.44
N GLN A 6 15.61 -2.65 -31.70
CA GLN A 6 14.66 -2.38 -32.77
C GLN A 6 13.62 -3.51 -32.80
N PHE A 7 12.39 -3.19 -32.38
CA PHE A 7 11.25 -4.10 -32.52
C PHE A 7 10.63 -3.99 -33.91
N ASN A 8 10.74 -5.05 -34.72
CA ASN A 8 10.02 -5.17 -35.99
C ASN A 8 8.61 -5.71 -35.71
N ILE A 9 7.62 -4.82 -35.63
CA ILE A 9 6.22 -5.19 -35.40
C ILE A 9 5.49 -5.27 -36.75
N ARG A 10 4.93 -6.43 -37.09
CA ARG A 10 4.08 -6.62 -38.26
C ARG A 10 2.62 -6.41 -37.85
N LEU A 11 2.00 -5.35 -38.36
CA LEU A 11 0.59 -5.05 -38.13
C LEU A 11 -0.28 -5.60 -39.26
N GLU A 12 -1.49 -6.04 -38.91
CA GLU A 12 -2.50 -6.40 -39.91
C GLU A 12 -2.97 -5.17 -40.70
N GLN A 13 -3.37 -5.38 -41.95
CA GLN A 13 -3.85 -4.32 -42.85
C GLN A 13 -5.07 -3.57 -42.29
N THR A 14 -5.94 -4.30 -41.58
CA THR A 14 -7.10 -3.77 -40.85
C THR A 14 -6.67 -2.80 -39.75
N THR A 15 -5.66 -3.17 -38.94
CA THR A 15 -5.09 -2.31 -37.89
C THR A 15 -4.47 -1.04 -38.47
N ILE A 16 -3.71 -1.17 -39.58
CA ILE A 16 -3.11 -0.01 -40.27
C ILE A 16 -4.19 0.95 -40.76
N LYS A 17 -5.28 0.42 -41.34
CA LYS A 17 -6.42 1.22 -41.82
C LYS A 17 -7.10 1.98 -40.68
N ASN A 18 -7.35 1.31 -39.54
CA ASN A 18 -7.97 1.92 -38.37
C ASN A 18 -7.10 3.03 -37.77
N LEU A 19 -5.80 2.79 -37.61
CA LEU A 19 -4.85 3.78 -37.10
C LEU A 19 -4.75 5.01 -38.01
N LYS A 20 -4.80 4.84 -39.34
CA LYS A 20 -4.85 5.96 -40.29
C LYS A 20 -6.12 6.79 -40.16
N GLN A 21 -7.28 6.16 -39.94
CA GLN A 21 -8.52 6.88 -39.66
C GLN A 21 -8.45 7.67 -38.36
N ILE A 22 -7.89 7.08 -37.30
CA ILE A 22 -7.68 7.76 -36.00
C ILE A 22 -6.73 8.95 -36.15
N ALA A 23 -5.62 8.78 -36.87
CA ALA A 23 -4.65 9.84 -37.15
C ALA A 23 -5.33 11.03 -37.87
N LYS A 24 -6.11 10.75 -38.91
CA LYS A 24 -6.89 11.76 -39.64
C LYS A 24 -7.94 12.44 -38.75
N ALA A 25 -8.65 11.68 -37.92
CA ALA A 25 -9.71 12.23 -37.05
C ALA A 25 -9.13 13.12 -35.93
N ARG A 26 -7.91 12.85 -35.48
CA ARG A 26 -7.23 13.59 -34.40
C ARG A 26 -6.27 14.68 -34.91
N ASP A 27 -6.19 14.88 -36.23
CA ASP A 27 -5.22 15.77 -36.89
C ASP A 27 -3.78 15.56 -36.38
N LYS A 28 -3.37 14.28 -36.32
CA LYS A 28 -2.06 13.86 -35.85
C LYS A 28 -1.37 12.96 -36.86
N SER A 29 -0.04 12.93 -36.84
CA SER A 29 0.69 12.00 -37.68
C SER A 29 0.44 10.55 -37.25
N MET A 30 0.60 9.62 -38.18
CA MET A 30 0.52 8.19 -37.90
C MET A 30 1.57 7.78 -36.83
N ALA A 31 2.75 8.40 -36.85
CA ALA A 31 3.81 8.13 -35.89
C ALA A 31 3.40 8.54 -34.46
N ASP A 32 2.73 9.69 -34.30
CA ASP A 32 2.29 10.18 -32.99
C ASP A 32 1.21 9.29 -32.37
N ILE A 33 0.27 8.80 -33.20
CA ILE A 33 -0.74 7.84 -32.75
C ILE A 33 -0.08 6.55 -32.30
N VAL A 34 0.83 5.97 -33.10
CA VAL A 34 1.53 4.73 -32.75
C VAL A 34 2.35 4.90 -31.47
N GLN A 35 3.08 6.02 -31.32
CA GLN A 35 3.83 6.33 -30.10
C GLN A 35 2.91 6.45 -28.88
N THR A 36 1.75 7.08 -29.02
CA THR A 36 0.78 7.21 -27.93
C THR A 36 0.25 5.82 -27.53
N VAL A 37 -0.19 5.01 -28.48
CA VAL A 37 -0.71 3.66 -28.22
C VAL A 37 0.36 2.77 -27.58
N LEU A 38 1.61 2.84 -28.06
CA LEU A 38 2.72 2.09 -27.46
C LEU A 38 3.01 2.54 -26.04
N LYS A 39 3.02 3.84 -25.77
CA LYS A 39 3.18 4.38 -24.40
C LYS A 39 2.06 3.90 -23.49
N ASP A 40 0.81 3.98 -23.93
CA ASP A 40 -0.35 3.53 -23.16
C ASP A 40 -0.30 2.03 -22.90
N TYR A 41 0.09 1.24 -23.91
CA TYR A 41 0.27 -0.20 -23.76
C TYR A 41 1.37 -0.56 -22.76
N ILE A 42 2.55 0.07 -22.88
CA ILE A 42 3.66 -0.16 -21.93
C ILE A 42 3.21 0.21 -20.52
N LYS A 43 2.57 1.38 -20.34
CA LYS A 43 2.02 1.80 -19.05
C LYS A 43 1.03 0.76 -18.50
N MET A 44 0.12 0.26 -19.33
CA MET A 44 -0.84 -0.77 -18.92
C MET A 44 -0.15 -2.08 -18.50
N GLN A 45 0.89 -2.52 -19.22
CA GLN A 45 1.65 -3.71 -18.86
C GLN A 45 2.42 -3.52 -17.55
N THR A 46 3.01 -2.35 -17.33
CA THR A 46 3.68 -2.00 -16.07
C THR A 46 2.69 -2.05 -14.90
N VAL A 47 1.52 -1.42 -15.03
CA VAL A 47 0.48 -1.46 -13.99
C VAL A 47 0.06 -2.90 -13.67
N LYS A 48 -0.18 -3.75 -14.68
CA LYS A 48 -0.53 -5.16 -14.47
C LYS A 48 0.57 -5.99 -13.80
N LYS A 49 1.82 -5.63 -14.02
CA LYS A 49 2.97 -6.35 -13.46
C LYS A 49 3.27 -5.95 -12.02
N GLU A 50 3.06 -4.69 -11.67
CA GLU A 50 3.46 -4.12 -10.39
C GLU A 50 2.31 -4.02 -9.38
N ALA A 51 1.06 -3.92 -9.84
CA ALA A 51 -0.09 -3.93 -8.95
C ALA A 51 -0.42 -5.35 -8.47
N PRO A 52 -0.70 -5.56 -7.17
CA PRO A 52 -1.20 -6.84 -6.70
C PRO A 52 -2.56 -7.17 -7.35
N GLU A 53 -2.70 -8.40 -7.89
CA GLU A 53 -3.89 -8.85 -8.62
C GLU A 53 -5.17 -8.79 -7.75
N ASP A 54 -5.02 -9.12 -6.46
CA ASP A 54 -6.06 -9.02 -5.42
C ASP A 54 -5.79 -7.84 -4.47
N GLY A 55 -5.23 -6.75 -5.00
CA GLY A 55 -4.89 -5.56 -4.22
C GLY A 55 -6.10 -4.88 -3.61
N ILE A 56 -5.96 -4.47 -2.34
CA ILE A 56 -6.95 -3.63 -1.66
C ILE A 56 -6.74 -2.18 -2.12
N PRO A 57 -7.77 -1.50 -2.65
CA PRO A 57 -7.66 -0.10 -3.06
C PRO A 57 -7.46 0.79 -1.84
N VAL A 58 -6.43 1.63 -1.90
CA VAL A 58 -6.18 2.67 -0.92
C VAL A 58 -6.95 3.92 -1.33
N ILE A 59 -7.87 4.35 -0.48
CA ILE A 59 -8.69 5.53 -0.72
C ILE A 59 -8.10 6.70 0.07
N ASP A 60 -7.87 7.81 -0.62
CA ASP A 60 -7.62 9.10 0.02
C ASP A 60 -8.96 9.68 0.50
N HIS A 61 -9.08 9.92 1.80
CA HIS A 61 -10.30 10.44 2.40
C HIS A 61 -10.60 11.90 2.06
N GLU A 62 -9.59 12.69 1.67
CA GLU A 62 -9.78 14.09 1.29
C GLU A 62 -10.37 14.20 -0.12
N THR A 63 -9.86 13.40 -1.05
CA THR A 63 -10.23 13.46 -2.47
C THR A 63 -11.27 12.41 -2.87
N GLY A 64 -11.37 11.31 -2.13
CA GLY A 64 -12.15 10.12 -2.49
C GLY A 64 -11.53 9.31 -3.63
N GLU A 65 -10.30 9.63 -4.05
CA GLU A 65 -9.62 8.96 -5.15
C GLU A 65 -8.88 7.70 -4.68
N ILE A 66 -8.79 6.72 -5.58
CA ILE A 66 -7.92 5.55 -5.37
C ILE A 66 -6.49 5.96 -5.71
N VAL A 67 -5.63 5.97 -4.71
CA VAL A 67 -4.24 6.42 -4.84
C VAL A 67 -3.25 5.26 -5.00
N ALA A 68 -3.61 4.06 -4.53
CA ALA A 68 -2.75 2.88 -4.59
C ALA A 68 -3.54 1.56 -4.50
N LEU A 69 -2.85 0.44 -4.75
CA LEU A 69 -3.31 -0.91 -4.45
C LEU A 69 -2.27 -1.56 -3.52
N VAL A 70 -2.71 -2.10 -2.40
CA VAL A 70 -1.84 -2.73 -1.41
C VAL A 70 -2.19 -4.20 -1.20
N THR A 71 -1.19 -5.00 -0.84
CA THR A 71 -1.41 -6.41 -0.47
C THR A 71 -1.94 -6.49 0.95
N TYR A 72 -2.98 -7.30 1.17
CA TYR A 72 -3.49 -7.57 2.51
C TYR A 72 -2.39 -8.09 3.43
N ASN A 73 -2.36 -7.57 4.66
CA ASN A 73 -1.62 -8.15 5.76
C ASN A 73 -2.33 -7.80 7.07
N ASN A 74 -2.00 -8.53 8.13
CA ASN A 74 -2.57 -8.35 9.45
C ASN A 74 -1.47 -8.23 10.53
N ASN A 75 -0.36 -7.57 10.20
CA ASN A 75 0.83 -7.51 11.07
C ASN A 75 0.60 -6.72 12.37
N LEU A 76 -0.50 -5.99 12.50
CA LEU A 76 -0.93 -5.32 13.74
C LEU A 76 -1.85 -6.20 14.59
N ASP A 77 -2.21 -7.40 14.15
CA ASP A 77 -2.88 -8.36 15.01
C ASP A 77 -1.93 -8.84 16.10
N PHE A 78 -2.48 -9.05 17.30
CA PHE A 78 -1.76 -9.56 18.44
C PHE A 78 -2.45 -10.78 19.02
N TRP A 79 -1.68 -11.62 19.68
CA TRP A 79 -2.21 -12.76 20.41
C TRP A 79 -2.89 -12.29 21.69
N ASP A 80 -4.20 -12.52 21.81
CA ASP A 80 -5.00 -12.13 22.98
C ASP A 80 -5.09 -13.22 24.08
N GLY A 81 -4.44 -14.36 23.85
CA GLY A 81 -4.52 -15.55 24.70
C GLY A 81 -5.29 -16.71 24.07
N SER A 82 -6.08 -16.46 23.02
CA SER A 82 -6.86 -17.48 22.30
C SER A 82 -6.77 -17.38 20.79
N ASN A 83 -6.69 -16.15 20.23
CA ASN A 83 -6.66 -15.90 18.80
C ASN A 83 -5.70 -14.76 18.44
N TRP A 84 -5.32 -14.68 17.16
CA TRP A 84 -4.73 -13.48 16.57
C TRP A 84 -5.85 -12.50 16.21
N THR A 85 -5.83 -11.31 16.79
CA THR A 85 -6.91 -10.32 16.62
C THR A 85 -6.37 -8.89 16.70
N SER A 86 -7.11 -7.95 16.12
CA SER A 86 -6.89 -6.52 16.33
C SER A 86 -7.50 -5.98 17.63
N GLY A 87 -7.99 -6.86 18.52
CA GLY A 87 -8.76 -6.52 19.73
C GLY A 87 -10.26 -6.35 19.50
N SER A 88 -10.78 -6.81 18.36
CA SER A 88 -12.20 -6.81 18.01
C SER A 88 -12.56 -8.07 17.22
N THR A 89 -13.78 -8.60 17.44
CA THR A 89 -14.21 -9.89 16.87
C THR A 89 -14.33 -9.83 15.35
N GLY A 90 -13.59 -10.72 14.67
CA GLY A 90 -13.58 -10.84 13.21
C GLY A 90 -13.05 -9.60 12.50
N ARG A 91 -12.20 -8.82 13.19
CA ARG A 91 -11.53 -7.63 12.64
C ARG A 91 -10.02 -7.81 12.73
N HIS A 92 -9.36 -7.34 11.69
CA HIS A 92 -7.91 -7.45 11.53
C HIS A 92 -7.32 -6.11 11.15
N LYS A 93 -6.05 -5.90 11.51
CA LYS A 93 -5.33 -4.69 11.14
C LYS A 93 -3.97 -5.00 10.56
N GLY A 94 -3.63 -4.30 9.49
CA GLY A 94 -2.31 -4.32 8.87
C GLY A 94 -1.75 -2.92 8.69
N LEU A 95 -0.43 -2.80 8.71
CA LEU A 95 0.28 -1.57 8.40
C LEU A 95 1.23 -1.83 7.23
N THR A 96 1.21 -0.93 6.25
CA THR A 96 2.18 -0.92 5.15
C THR A 96 2.59 0.51 4.80
N GLN A 97 3.64 0.63 3.99
CA GLN A 97 4.15 1.89 3.50
C GLN A 97 4.20 1.88 1.97
N LEU A 98 3.68 2.95 1.35
CA LEU A 98 3.75 3.17 -0.09
C LEU A 98 5.16 3.61 -0.51
N GLN A 99 5.49 3.46 -1.80
CA GLN A 99 6.81 3.83 -2.33
C GLN A 99 7.17 5.32 -2.13
N ASN A 100 6.17 6.19 -1.99
CA ASN A 100 6.35 7.61 -1.71
C ASN A 100 6.54 7.92 -0.20
N GLY A 101 6.50 6.90 0.67
CA GLY A 101 6.71 7.01 2.11
C GLY A 101 5.43 7.22 2.93
N GLU A 102 4.26 7.32 2.29
CA GLU A 102 2.97 7.42 2.98
C GLU A 102 2.58 6.10 3.63
N TYR A 103 1.90 6.18 4.77
CA TYR A 103 1.47 5.01 5.53
C TYR A 103 0.03 4.64 5.23
N VAL A 104 -0.22 3.34 5.19
CA VAL A 104 -1.55 2.79 4.90
C VAL A 104 -1.95 1.83 6.02
N LEU A 105 -3.13 2.10 6.58
CA LEU A 105 -3.80 1.18 7.51
C LEU A 105 -4.75 0.30 6.71
N ILE A 106 -4.53 -1.01 6.79
CA ILE A 106 -5.39 -2.04 6.23
C ILE A 106 -6.34 -2.50 7.32
N LEU A 107 -7.64 -2.53 7.01
CA LEU A 107 -8.72 -2.97 7.87
C LEU A 107 -9.31 -4.23 7.25
N GLY A 108 -9.02 -5.38 7.87
CA GLY A 108 -9.53 -6.68 7.44
C GLY A 108 -10.79 -7.10 8.19
N THR A 109 -11.57 -7.99 7.59
CA THR A 109 -12.81 -8.50 8.19
C THR A 109 -13.09 -9.96 7.78
N ASP A 110 -13.44 -10.78 8.77
CA ASP A 110 -13.90 -12.16 8.55
C ASP A 110 -15.41 -12.25 8.25
N TRP A 111 -16.12 -11.12 8.34
CA TRP A 111 -17.57 -11.09 8.22
C TRP A 111 -18.01 -11.18 6.76
N GLN A 112 -18.86 -12.17 6.46
CA GLN A 112 -19.38 -12.38 5.12
C GLN A 112 -20.11 -11.15 4.59
N GLY A 113 -19.73 -10.72 3.38
CA GLY A 113 -20.32 -9.57 2.70
C GLY A 113 -19.65 -8.24 3.01
N GLU A 114 -18.75 -8.20 3.98
CA GLU A 114 -17.85 -7.06 4.16
C GLU A 114 -16.59 -7.23 3.31
N LYS A 115 -15.90 -6.12 3.06
CA LYS A 115 -14.67 -6.09 2.27
C LYS A 115 -13.56 -5.45 3.07
N ASP A 116 -12.34 -5.87 2.78
CA ASP A 116 -11.17 -5.21 3.33
C ASP A 116 -11.06 -3.79 2.79
N GLU A 117 -10.63 -2.88 3.65
CA GLU A 117 -10.44 -1.47 3.33
C GLU A 117 -8.99 -1.07 3.59
N ALA A 118 -8.48 -0.12 2.82
CA ALA A 118 -7.16 0.46 3.05
C ALA A 118 -7.26 1.98 2.99
N ILE A 119 -6.70 2.63 4.01
CA ILE A 119 -6.79 4.09 4.18
C ILE A 119 -5.42 4.70 4.41
N LEU A 120 -5.18 5.88 3.84
CA LEU A 120 -3.99 6.66 4.16
C LEU A 120 -4.05 7.16 5.61
N ILE A 121 -2.92 7.06 6.30
CA ILE A 121 -2.74 7.59 7.66
C ILE A 121 -1.42 8.34 7.78
N ASP A 122 -1.36 9.28 8.71
CA ASP A 122 -0.12 9.95 9.07
C ASP A 122 0.80 9.05 9.92
N LYS A 123 2.05 9.50 10.10
CA LYS A 123 3.06 8.76 10.87
C LYS A 123 2.72 8.66 12.35
N ASP A 124 2.07 9.67 12.94
CA ASP A 124 1.68 9.66 14.35
C ASP A 124 0.63 8.59 14.63
N ARG A 125 -0.35 8.44 13.73
CA ARG A 125 -1.35 7.38 13.77
C ARG A 125 -0.72 6.02 13.51
N ALA A 126 0.24 5.90 12.60
CA ALA A 126 0.96 4.64 12.37
C ALA A 126 1.69 4.17 13.64
N VAL A 127 2.38 5.10 14.33
CA VAL A 127 3.01 4.87 15.65
C VAL A 127 1.97 4.42 16.68
N ASP A 128 0.81 5.08 16.73
CA ASP A 128 -0.26 4.69 17.66
C ASP A 128 -0.78 3.28 17.41
N GLU A 129 -0.99 2.87 16.17
CA GLU A 129 -1.46 1.52 15.86
C GLU A 129 -0.41 0.46 16.22
N ILE A 130 0.89 0.71 16.00
CA ILE A 130 1.97 -0.19 16.44
C ILE A 130 1.99 -0.31 17.97
N ILE A 131 1.87 0.81 18.70
CA ILE A 131 1.87 0.79 20.17
C ILE A 131 0.63 0.07 20.71
N LYS A 132 -0.56 0.33 20.15
CA LYS A 132 -1.82 -0.31 20.55
C LYS A 132 -1.79 -1.82 20.34
N SER A 133 -1.19 -2.29 19.24
CA SER A 133 -1.02 -3.71 18.96
C SER A 133 0.02 -4.39 19.84
N ARG A 134 0.87 -3.61 20.53
CA ARG A 134 2.02 -4.11 21.31
C ARG A 134 3.07 -4.83 20.46
N ASN A 135 2.96 -4.80 19.14
CA ASN A 135 3.92 -5.43 18.23
C ASN A 135 5.10 -4.49 17.94
N MET A 136 5.90 -4.21 18.98
CA MET A 136 7.00 -3.24 18.93
C MET A 136 8.09 -3.61 17.90
N ASN A 137 8.13 -4.87 17.45
CA ASN A 137 9.09 -5.30 16.42
C ASN A 137 8.82 -4.66 15.06
N LEU A 138 7.59 -4.20 14.78
CA LEU A 138 7.25 -3.50 13.54
C LEU A 138 8.05 -2.21 13.35
N PHE A 139 8.56 -1.59 14.43
CA PHE A 139 9.46 -0.45 14.31
C PHE A 139 10.77 -0.79 13.57
N GLN A 140 11.16 -2.07 13.48
CA GLN A 140 12.31 -2.50 12.69
C GLN A 140 11.99 -2.50 11.18
N GLU A 141 10.74 -2.76 10.80
CA GLU A 141 10.25 -2.67 9.42
C GLU A 141 9.98 -1.22 9.00
N PHE A 142 9.62 -0.36 9.97
CA PHE A 142 9.32 1.06 9.78
C PHE A 142 10.24 1.96 10.63
N PRO A 143 11.55 2.01 10.31
CA PRO A 143 12.55 2.65 11.16
C PRO A 143 12.39 4.17 11.29
N ASP A 144 11.74 4.83 10.34
CA ASP A 144 11.45 6.27 10.41
C ASP A 144 10.37 6.63 11.44
N LEU A 145 9.64 5.64 11.97
CA LEU A 145 8.68 5.83 13.07
C LEU A 145 9.32 5.79 14.46
N ILE A 146 10.53 5.23 14.60
CA ILE A 146 11.24 5.11 15.89
C ILE A 146 11.42 6.47 16.59
N PRO A 147 11.88 7.54 15.92
CA PRO A 147 12.06 8.84 16.56
C PRO A 147 10.74 9.42 17.11
N ILE A 148 9.64 9.20 16.39
CA ILE A 148 8.29 9.68 16.79
C ILE A 148 7.82 8.91 18.02
N ALA A 149 7.95 7.59 18.02
CA ALA A 149 7.59 6.74 19.16
C ALA A 149 8.39 7.12 20.43
N ASN A 150 9.70 7.35 20.29
CA ASN A 150 10.55 7.77 21.41
C ASN A 150 10.20 9.16 21.96
N GLY A 151 9.73 10.08 21.11
CA GLY A 151 9.25 11.39 21.55
C GLY A 151 7.90 11.35 22.27
N LYS A 152 7.06 10.37 21.95
CA LYS A 152 5.69 10.24 22.47
C LYS A 152 5.59 9.46 23.79
N LEU A 153 6.41 8.42 23.96
CA LEU A 153 6.32 7.53 25.11
C LEU A 153 6.99 8.11 26.36
N ILE A 154 6.22 8.23 27.44
CA ILE A 154 6.73 8.57 28.76
C ILE A 154 7.09 7.27 29.48
N LYS A 155 8.32 7.16 29.99
CA LYS A 155 8.80 5.96 30.69
C LYS A 155 8.16 5.85 32.07
N GLU A 156 7.68 4.65 32.40
CA GLU A 156 7.20 4.35 33.75
C GLU A 156 8.33 4.53 34.78
N LYS A 157 8.02 5.20 35.89
CA LYS A 157 8.93 5.26 37.04
C LYS A 157 8.87 3.91 37.76
N LYS A 158 9.96 3.14 37.73
CA LYS A 158 10.08 1.91 38.52
C LYS A 158 9.84 2.25 40.00
N LYS A 159 8.91 1.55 40.65
CA LYS A 159 8.84 1.55 42.11
C LYS A 159 10.08 0.84 42.65
N GLN A 160 10.69 1.39 43.69
CA GLN A 160 11.63 0.60 44.49
C GLN A 160 10.79 -0.42 45.22
N ASP A 161 10.98 -1.70 44.90
CA ASP A 161 10.42 -2.78 45.70
C ASP A 161 11.16 -2.74 47.04
N GLU A 162 10.47 -2.27 48.10
CA GLU A 162 10.94 -2.43 49.47
C GLU A 162 10.85 -3.93 49.79
N ASP A 163 12.00 -4.58 49.83
CA ASP A 163 12.16 -5.99 50.18
C ASP A 163 11.67 -6.21 51.63
N PRO A 164 10.58 -6.97 51.86
CA PRO A 164 10.01 -7.12 53.20
C PRO A 164 10.79 -8.11 54.10
N GLU A 165 11.93 -8.65 53.67
CA GLU A 165 12.73 -9.58 54.47
C GLU A 165 13.79 -8.89 55.36
N ASN A 166 13.36 -7.97 56.23
CA ASN A 166 14.13 -7.62 57.43
C ASN A 166 13.18 -7.29 58.58
N GLU A 167 12.70 -8.32 59.28
CA GLU A 167 12.55 -8.37 60.76
C GLU A 167 12.16 -9.77 61.25
#